data_AF-A0A3S0EX21-F1
#
_entry.id   AF-A0A3S0EX21-F1
#
_cell.length_a   1.000
_cell.length_b   1.000
_cell.length_c   1.000
_cell.angle_alpha   90.00
_cell.angle_beta   90.00
_cell.angle_gamma   90.00
#
_symmetry.space_group_name_H-M   'P 1'
#
loop_
_entity.id
_entity.type
_entity.pdbx_description
1 polymer ?
#
loop_
_entity_poly.entity_id
_entity_poly.type
_entity_poly.pdbx_seq_one_letter_code
_entity_poly.pdbx_strand_id
1 'polypeptide(L)'
;MRQVKHPAFITALRANADLVREVAVKHGLSYQEEVVPESADLVRFNFGPLDDATTRKFIFDIPREAYYFQAVICNGGPPPQGQDNAF
;
A
#
# COMPACT_ATOMS: atom_id res chain seq x y z
N MET A 1 7.12 -18.64 -18.49
CA MET A 1 7.27 -18.40 -17.04
C MET A 1 5.94 -17.84 -16.53
N ARG A 2 5.28 -18.47 -15.53
CA ARG A 2 4.04 -17.93 -14.97
C ARG A 2 4.39 -16.67 -14.18
N GLN A 3 3.79 -15.53 -14.54
CA GLN A 3 3.90 -14.32 -13.73
C GLN A 3 3.16 -14.58 -12.41
N VAL A 4 3.90 -14.57 -11.30
CA VAL A 4 3.29 -14.69 -9.97
C VAL A 4 2.63 -13.35 -9.66
N LYS A 5 1.38 -13.40 -9.17
CA LYS A 5 0.63 -12.21 -8.77
C LYS A 5 0.43 -12.24 -7.27
N HIS A 6 0.65 -11.10 -6.62
CA HIS A 6 0.51 -10.94 -5.18
C HIS A 6 -0.39 -9.74 -4.87
N PRO A 7 -1.21 -9.82 -3.80
CA PRO A 7 -1.89 -8.64 -3.30
C PRO A 7 -0.86 -7.60 -2.84
N ALA A 8 -1.16 -6.33 -3.07
CA ALA A 8 -0.31 -5.23 -2.66
C ALA A 8 -1.03 -4.38 -1.61
N PHE A 9 -0.29 -4.00 -0.57
CA PHE A 9 -0.80 -3.24 0.57
C PHE A 9 -0.02 -1.95 0.72
N ILE A 10 -0.73 -0.83 0.76
CA ILE A 10 -0.12 0.48 0.99
C ILE A 10 -0.78 1.11 2.21
N THR A 11 0.03 1.54 3.17
CA THR A 11 -0.45 2.34 4.30
C THR A 11 0.07 3.76 4.12
N ALA A 12 -0.85 4.70 4.05
CA ALA A 12 -0.58 6.11 3.84
C ALA A 12 -1.06 6.95 5.01
N LEU A 13 -0.46 8.12 5.17
CA LEU A 13 -1.04 9.17 6.01
C LEU A 13 -2.39 9.58 5.41
N ARG A 14 -3.42 9.72 6.24
CA ARG A 14 -4.76 10.17 5.84
C ARG A 14 -4.70 11.51 5.10
N ALA A 15 -3.84 12.42 5.55
CA ALA A 15 -3.62 13.72 4.92
C ALA A 15 -3.12 13.63 3.46
N ASN A 16 -2.44 12.51 3.11
CA ASN A 16 -1.84 12.28 1.81
C ASN A 16 -2.46 11.08 1.08
N ALA A 17 -3.60 10.59 1.56
CA ALA A 17 -4.30 9.43 1.00
C ALA A 17 -4.74 9.68 -0.46
N ASP A 18 -5.07 10.92 -0.80
CA ASP A 18 -5.45 11.32 -2.15
C ASP A 18 -4.34 11.04 -3.18
N LEU A 19 -3.06 11.15 -2.81
CA LEU A 19 -1.95 10.83 -3.71
C LEU A 19 -1.94 9.35 -4.11
N VAL A 20 -2.29 8.46 -3.18
CA VAL A 20 -2.41 7.02 -3.49
C VAL A 20 -3.61 6.77 -4.41
N ARG A 21 -4.74 7.46 -4.17
CA ARG A 21 -5.95 7.35 -5.00
C ARG A 21 -5.70 7.82 -6.43
N GLU A 22 -5.05 8.98 -6.61
CA GLU A 22 -4.73 9.53 -7.92
C GLU A 22 -3.83 8.60 -8.73
N VAL A 23 -2.78 8.06 -8.10
CA VAL A 23 -1.88 7.11 -8.78
C VAL A 23 -2.60 5.80 -9.08
N ALA A 24 -3.46 5.31 -8.19
CA ALA A 24 -4.26 4.11 -8.47
C ALA A 24 -5.16 4.30 -9.69
N VAL A 25 -5.82 5.45 -9.82
CA VAL A 25 -6.64 5.80 -10.99
C VAL A 25 -5.79 5.88 -12.26
N LYS A 26 -4.61 6.52 -12.19
CA LYS A 26 -3.66 6.61 -13.32
C LYS A 26 -3.24 5.24 -13.84
N HIS A 27 -3.07 4.27 -12.96
CA HIS A 27 -2.72 2.88 -13.31
C HIS A 27 -3.94 1.99 -13.59
N GLY A 28 -5.16 2.52 -13.48
CA GLY A 28 -6.40 1.75 -13.70
C GLY A 28 -6.63 0.66 -12.65
N LEU A 29 -6.09 0.83 -11.44
CA LEU A 29 -6.15 -0.17 -10.37
C LEU A 29 -7.35 0.06 -9.48
N SER A 30 -8.11 -1.01 -9.23
CA SER A 30 -9.14 -1.03 -8.19
C SER A 30 -8.53 -1.37 -6.84
N TYR A 31 -9.06 -0.74 -5.78
CA TYR A 31 -8.62 -0.94 -4.42
C TYR A 31 -9.78 -0.91 -3.44
N GLN A 32 -9.57 -1.50 -2.26
CA GLN A 32 -10.39 -1.28 -1.08
C GLN A 32 -9.63 -0.36 -0.12
N GLU A 33 -10.33 0.61 0.43
CA GLU A 33 -9.79 1.55 1.41
C GLU A 33 -10.33 1.22 2.81
N GLU A 34 -9.45 1.15 3.81
CA GLU A 34 -9.79 0.85 5.19
C GLU A 34 -9.06 1.80 6.14
N VAL A 35 -9.75 2.27 7.18
CA VAL A 35 -9.13 3.05 8.26
C VAL A 35 -8.38 2.10 9.19
N VAL A 36 -7.17 2.46 9.62
CA VAL A 36 -6.42 1.65 10.58
C VAL A 36 -6.98 1.91 11.99
N PRO A 37 -7.52 0.90 12.70
CA PRO A 37 -8.21 1.12 13.99
C PRO A 37 -7.31 1.71 15.08
N GLU A 38 -6.03 1.34 15.05
CA GLU A 38 -5.01 1.74 16.03
C GLU A 38 -4.41 3.13 15.71
N SER A 39 -4.80 3.77 14.60
CA SER A 39 -4.26 5.07 14.19
C SER A 39 -5.24 5.85 13.31
N ALA A 40 -5.81 6.93 13.87
CA ALA A 40 -6.76 7.80 13.16
C ALA A 40 -6.14 8.53 11.95
N ASP A 41 -4.82 8.67 11.95
CA ASP A 41 -4.07 9.36 10.90
C ASP A 41 -3.66 8.44 9.74
N LEU A 42 -4.04 7.15 9.76
CA LEU A 42 -3.63 6.18 8.76
C LEU A 42 -4.80 5.59 7.98
N VAL A 43 -4.52 5.34 6.71
CA VAL A 43 -5.42 4.67 5.78
C VAL A 43 -4.65 3.56 5.08
N ARG A 44 -5.24 2.38 5.01
CA ARG A 44 -4.71 1.23 4.27
C ARG A 44 -5.48 1.04 2.97
N PHE A 45 -4.73 0.83 1.91
CA PHE A 45 -5.22 0.51 0.58
C PHE A 45 -4.85 -0.93 0.23
N ASN A 46 -5.86 -1.74 -0.04
CA ASN A 46 -5.73 -3.13 -0.44
C ASN A 46 -5.96 -3.24 -1.95
N PHE A 47 -4.90 -3.57 -2.68
CA PHE A 47 -4.97 -3.81 -4.12
C PHE A 47 -5.09 -5.32 -4.37
N GLY A 48 -5.90 -5.68 -5.36
CA GLY A 48 -6.00 -7.07 -5.82
C GLY A 48 -4.67 -7.64 -6.31
N PRO A 49 -4.60 -8.91 -6.72
CA PRO A 49 -3.36 -9.53 -7.17
C PRO A 49 -2.72 -8.79 -8.35
N LEU A 50 -1.58 -8.17 -8.12
CA LEU A 50 -0.76 -7.47 -9.11
C LEU A 50 0.47 -8.31 -9.44
N ASP A 51 0.93 -8.26 -10.70
CA ASP A 51 2.24 -8.81 -11.06
C ASP A 51 3.38 -7.91 -10.53
N ASP A 52 4.59 -8.45 -10.42
CA ASP A 52 5.77 -7.72 -9.92
C ASP A 52 6.06 -6.43 -10.69
N ALA A 53 5.88 -6.43 -12.01
CA ALA A 53 6.21 -5.28 -12.84
C ALA A 53 5.23 -4.13 -12.59
N THR A 54 3.93 -4.44 -12.55
CA THR A 54 2.87 -3.48 -12.20
C THR A 54 3.03 -2.96 -10.78
N THR A 55 3.27 -3.86 -9.81
CA THR A 55 3.45 -3.50 -8.40
C THR A 55 4.62 -2.54 -8.21
N ARG A 56 5.78 -2.83 -8.82
CA ARG A 56 6.94 -1.94 -8.75
C ARG A 56 6.63 -0.57 -9.35
N LYS A 57 6.11 -0.52 -10.58
CA LYS A 57 5.78 0.76 -11.24
C LYS A 57 4.81 1.59 -10.40
N PHE A 58 3.80 0.95 -9.84
CA PHE A 58 2.81 1.60 -9.00
C PHE A 58 3.44 2.19 -7.73
N ILE A 59 4.24 1.41 -6.99
CA ILE A 59 4.92 1.87 -5.77
C ILE A 59 5.88 3.03 -6.06
N PHE A 60 6.61 2.98 -7.18
CA PHE A 60 7.55 4.03 -7.56
C PHE A 60 6.86 5.32 -8.05
N ASP A 61 5.64 5.22 -8.59
CA ASP A 61 4.85 6.37 -9.02
C ASP A 61 4.19 7.12 -7.86
N ILE A 62 4.04 6.48 -6.69
CA ILE A 62 3.47 7.13 -5.50
C ILE A 62 4.52 8.04 -4.85
N PRO A 63 4.21 9.34 -4.65
CA PRO A 63 5.10 10.27 -3.98
C PRO A 63 5.50 9.78 -2.58
N ARG A 64 6.77 9.97 -2.21
CA ARG A 64 7.29 9.48 -0.93
C ARG A 64 6.54 10.03 0.28
N GLU A 65 6.07 11.26 0.19
CA GLU A 65 5.25 11.94 1.20
C GLU A 65 3.91 11.25 1.47
N ALA A 66 3.39 10.45 0.53
CA ALA A 66 2.17 9.68 0.74
C ALA A 66 2.38 8.54 1.76
N TYR A 67 3.60 8.01 1.88
CA TYR A 67 3.88 6.87 2.75
C TYR A 67 4.02 7.27 4.21
N TYR A 68 3.26 6.60 5.08
CA TYR A 68 3.56 6.57 6.52
C TYR A 68 4.56 5.45 6.85
N PHE A 69 4.41 4.31 6.18
CA PHE A 69 5.32 3.17 6.25
C PHE A 69 5.58 2.64 4.84
N GLN A 70 6.79 2.15 4.59
CA GLN A 70 7.20 1.64 3.28
C GLN A 70 6.19 0.61 2.75
N ALA A 71 5.74 0.75 1.49
CA ALA A 71 4.82 -0.21 0.86
C ALA A 71 5.41 -1.64 0.92
N VAL A 72 4.67 -2.56 1.53
CA VAL A 72 5.11 -3.95 1.68
C VAL A 72 4.42 -4.78 0.59
N ILE A 73 5.22 -5.34 -0.32
CA ILE A 73 4.77 -6.43 -1.19
C ILE A 73 4.77 -7.69 -0.32
N CYS A 74 3.63 -8.04 0.26
CA CYS A 74 3.53 -9.26 1.07
C CYS A 74 3.56 -10.49 0.16
N ASN A 75 4.69 -11.20 0.14
CA ASN A 75 4.74 -12.61 -0.19
C ASN A 75 4.02 -13.42 0.89
N GLY A 76 2.69 -13.28 1.01
CA GLY A 76 1.85 -14.10 1.89
C GLY A 76 2.22 -14.11 3.39
N GLY A 77 2.90 -13.08 3.90
CA GLY A 77 3.16 -12.91 5.34
C GLY A 77 2.19 -11.89 5.95
N PRO A 78 1.75 -12.08 7.20
CA PRO A 78 0.96 -11.06 7.91
C PRO A 78 1.74 -9.73 7.93
N PRO A 79 1.04 -8.58 7.93
CA PRO A 79 1.70 -7.28 8.04
C PRO A 79 2.63 -7.30 9.27
N PRO A 80 3.78 -6.61 9.22
CA PRO A 80 4.62 -6.48 10.41
C PRO A 80 3.75 -5.90 11.54
N GLN A 81 3.44 -6.74 12.53
CA GLN A 81 2.93 -6.27 13.81
C GLN A 81 3.93 -5.25 14.31
N GLY A 82 3.39 -4.11 14.76
CA GLY A 82 4.14 -2.88 15.02
C GLY A 82 5.53 -3.13 15.59
N GLN A 83 6.50 -2.37 15.09
CA GLN A 83 7.71 -2.12 15.84
C GLN A 83 7.27 -1.53 17.18
N ASP A 84 7.27 -2.39 18.18
CA ASP A 84 7.19 -2.08 19.59
C ASP A 84 8.37 -1.15 19.89
N ASN A 85 8.13 0.16 19.84
CA ASN A 85 9.04 1.13 20.42
C ASN A 85 8.85 1.05 21.93
N ALA A 86 9.46 0.03 22.54
CA ALA A 86 9.72 0.01 23.96
C ALA A 86 10.71 1.14 24.29
N PHE A 87 10.23 2.18 24.96
CA PHE A 87 11.04 3.09 25.77
C PHE A 87 11.20 2.51 27.18
#